data_AF-A0A7V3M5J7-F1
#
_entry.id   AF-A0A7V3M5J7-F1
#
_cell.length_a   1.000
_cell.length_b   1.000
_cell.length_c   1.000
_cell.angle_alpha   90.00
_cell.angle_beta   90.00
_cell.angle_gamma   90.00
#
_symmetry.space_group_name_H-M   'P 1'
#
loop_
_entity.id
_entity.type
_entity.pdbx_description
1 polymer ?
#
loop_
_entity_poly.entity_id
_entity_poly.type
_entity_poly.pdbx_seq_one_letter_code
_entity_poly.pdbx_strand_id
1 'polypeptide(L)'
;MTEQPSSQYSPRAAPRPLWFAMRDFLCLLFDLFGDPGALAAQGALSRRERALMLPWLRAGEAFLRRLLFIEAVALAGEASRAAPVRKGRPRARQLVSFYPDKPEDWRVSFRVLLPKRRRVRRARAFMRGASLGLPIPLSGRPDPSAPEFRGASFNAGAAKASVAVPARTRAHLADAWPLAERLEAMLRVL
;
A
#
# COMPACT_ATOMS: atom_id res chain seq x y z
N MET A 1 25.35 -45.16 2.41
CA MET A 1 24.70 -44.77 1.14
C MET A 1 23.43 -44.03 1.51
N THR A 2 23.48 -42.70 1.48
CA THR A 2 22.35 -41.81 1.79
C THR A 2 21.55 -41.59 0.51
N GLU A 3 20.38 -42.21 0.42
CA GLU A 3 19.43 -41.93 -0.67
C GLU A 3 19.03 -40.46 -0.60
N GLN A 4 19.47 -39.66 -1.57
CA GLN A 4 18.91 -38.33 -1.74
C GLN A 4 17.48 -38.48 -2.26
N PRO A 5 16.47 -37.91 -1.56
CA PRO A 5 15.14 -37.85 -2.12
C PRO A 5 15.22 -37.02 -3.40
N SER A 6 15.01 -37.68 -4.53
CA SER A 6 14.88 -37.05 -5.83
C SER A 6 13.77 -36.02 -5.73
N SER A 7 14.17 -34.75 -5.65
CA SER A 7 13.26 -33.62 -5.57
C SER A 7 12.39 -33.64 -6.82
N GLN A 8 11.18 -34.18 -6.67
CA GLN A 8 10.14 -34.11 -7.69
C GLN A 8 9.73 -32.65 -7.78
N TYR A 9 10.40 -31.90 -8.64
CA TYR A 9 9.99 -30.55 -8.98
C TYR A 9 8.67 -30.67 -9.74
N SER A 10 7.55 -30.36 -9.08
CA SER A 10 6.28 -30.20 -9.77
C SER A 10 6.46 -29.20 -10.92
N PRO A 11 6.07 -29.57 -12.15
CA PRO A 11 6.15 -28.65 -13.27
C PRO A 11 5.30 -27.42 -12.94
N ARG A 12 5.95 -26.25 -12.88
CA ARG A 12 5.26 -24.98 -12.62
C ARG A 12 4.28 -24.71 -13.76
N ALA A 13 3.06 -24.36 -13.42
CA ALA A 13 2.02 -24.10 -14.40
C ALA A 13 2.11 -22.69 -14.99
N ALA A 14 2.57 -21.72 -14.20
CA ALA A 14 2.76 -20.37 -14.72
C ALA A 14 3.99 -20.33 -15.66
N PRO A 15 3.90 -19.65 -16.82
CA PRO A 15 5.01 -19.48 -17.73
C PRO A 15 6.27 -18.93 -17.05
N ARG A 16 7.43 -19.57 -17.26
CA ARG A 16 8.73 -19.12 -16.72
C ARG A 16 9.04 -17.63 -16.98
N PRO A 17 8.73 -17.05 -18.16
CA PRO A 17 8.97 -15.63 -18.39
C PRO A 17 8.25 -14.70 -17.40
N LEU A 18 7.05 -15.06 -16.94
CA LEU A 18 6.32 -14.25 -15.96
C LEU A 18 6.97 -14.30 -14.58
N TRP A 19 7.50 -15.46 -14.17
CA TRP A 19 8.27 -15.59 -12.94
C TRP A 19 9.56 -14.77 -12.97
N PHE A 20 10.25 -14.74 -14.12
CA PHE A 20 11.42 -13.89 -14.29
C PHE A 20 11.05 -12.41 -14.25
N ALA A 21 10.00 -11.99 -14.95
CA ALA A 21 9.51 -10.62 -14.88
C ALA A 21 9.15 -10.19 -13.45
N MET A 22 8.52 -11.07 -12.67
CA MET A 22 8.22 -10.80 -11.25
C MET A 22 9.48 -10.70 -10.41
N ARG A 23 10.46 -11.58 -10.61
CA ARG A 23 11.76 -11.51 -9.92
C ARG A 23 12.46 -10.19 -10.23
N ASP A 24 12.53 -9.82 -11.51
CA ASP A 24 13.20 -8.60 -11.95
C ASP A 24 12.47 -7.36 -11.41
N PHE A 25 11.14 -7.40 -11.32
CA PHE A 25 10.34 -6.37 -10.65
C PHE A 25 10.66 -6.25 -9.14
N LEU A 26 10.82 -7.37 -8.42
CA LEU A 26 11.21 -7.35 -7.01
C LEU A 26 12.62 -6.80 -6.81
N CYS A 27 13.56 -7.15 -7.69
CA CYS A 27 14.90 -6.56 -7.71
C CYS A 27 14.83 -5.04 -7.93
N LEU A 28 14.01 -4.59 -8.87
CA LEU A 28 13.79 -3.16 -9.10
C LEU A 28 13.21 -2.45 -7.87
N LEU A 29 12.26 -3.07 -7.15
CA LEU A 29 11.76 -2.51 -5.89
C LEU A 29 12.86 -2.39 -4.84
N PHE A 30 13.72 -3.39 -4.73
CA PHE A 30 14.86 -3.37 -3.82
C PHE A 30 15.86 -2.28 -4.19
N ASP A 31 16.18 -2.10 -5.47
CA ASP A 31 17.08 -1.04 -5.94
C ASP A 31 16.48 0.36 -5.72
N LEU A 32 15.15 0.50 -5.83
CA LEU A 32 14.47 1.79 -5.71
C LEU A 32 14.25 2.22 -4.25
N PHE A 33 13.90 1.29 -3.36
CA PHE A 33 13.53 1.59 -1.97
C PHE A 33 14.57 1.12 -0.95
N GLY A 34 15.53 0.30 -1.35
CA GLY A 34 16.56 -0.28 -0.50
C GLY A 34 16.10 -1.56 0.21
N ASP A 35 16.86 -1.95 1.23
CA ASP A 35 16.59 -3.15 2.01
C ASP A 35 15.26 -3.05 2.78
N PRO A 36 14.32 -4.00 2.60
CA PRO A 36 13.07 -4.02 3.36
C PRO A 36 13.29 -4.17 4.88
N GLY A 37 14.39 -4.79 5.31
CA GLY A 37 14.76 -4.87 6.73
C GLY A 37 15.07 -3.49 7.32
N ALA A 38 15.88 -2.70 6.62
CA ALA A 38 16.18 -1.32 6.97
C ALA A 38 14.92 -0.43 6.97
N LEU A 39 14.03 -0.58 5.99
CA LEU A 39 12.74 0.14 5.94
C LEU A 39 11.83 -0.22 7.13
N ALA A 40 11.79 -1.49 7.51
CA ALA A 40 11.04 -1.92 8.68
C ALA A 40 11.65 -1.37 9.99
N ALA A 41 12.98 -1.33 10.07
CA ALA A 41 13.72 -0.80 11.23
C ALA A 41 13.55 0.71 11.41
N GLN A 42 13.36 1.48 10.32
CA GLN A 42 13.02 2.91 10.39
C GLN A 42 11.66 3.17 11.08
N GLY A 43 10.79 2.17 11.14
CA GLY A 43 9.49 2.24 11.81
C GLY A 43 8.46 3.06 11.02
N ALA A 44 8.51 4.40 11.12
CA ALA A 44 7.53 5.28 10.52
C ALA A 44 8.05 5.94 9.23
N LEU A 45 7.62 5.42 8.08
CA LEU A 45 7.84 6.06 6.78
C LEU A 45 7.11 7.41 6.72
N SER A 46 7.74 8.41 6.10
CA SER A 46 7.07 9.68 5.85
C SER A 46 5.87 9.49 4.91
N ARG A 47 4.88 10.38 5.02
CA ARG A 47 3.68 10.31 4.16
C ARG A 47 4.03 10.38 2.66
N ARG A 48 5.11 11.10 2.32
CA ARG A 48 5.58 11.27 0.93
C ARG A 48 6.23 9.99 0.40
N GLU A 49 7.12 9.37 1.17
CA GLU A 49 7.74 8.08 0.81
C GLU A 49 6.68 6.99 0.67
N ARG A 50 5.73 6.92 1.62
CA ARG A 50 4.63 5.98 1.53
C ARG A 50 3.77 6.21 0.29
N ALA A 51 3.47 7.47 -0.05
CA ALA A 51 2.70 7.80 -1.24
C ALA A 51 3.42 7.37 -2.54
N LEU A 52 4.75 7.43 -2.56
CA LEU A 52 5.55 6.95 -3.69
C LEU A 52 5.62 5.43 -3.73
N MET A 53 5.82 4.76 -2.59
CA MET A 53 6.02 3.30 -2.54
C MET A 53 4.73 2.49 -2.71
N LEU A 54 3.61 3.00 -2.22
CA LEU A 54 2.36 2.25 -2.16
C LEU A 54 1.84 1.78 -3.53
N PRO A 55 1.80 2.61 -4.59
CA PRO A 55 1.36 2.17 -5.91
C PRO A 55 2.21 1.01 -6.47
N TRP A 56 3.53 1.08 -6.30
CA TRP A 56 4.46 0.02 -6.73
C TRP A 56 4.22 -1.30 -6.01
N LEU A 57 4.04 -1.25 -4.68
CA LEU A 57 3.71 -2.43 -3.89
C LEU A 57 2.36 -3.04 -4.30
N ARG A 58 1.36 -2.20 -4.59
CA ARG A 58 0.04 -2.67 -5.07
C ARG A 58 0.14 -3.36 -6.43
N ALA A 59 0.96 -2.83 -7.34
CA ALA A 59 1.20 -3.46 -8.63
C ALA A 59 1.89 -4.82 -8.48
N GLY A 60 2.94 -4.90 -7.66
CA GLY A 60 3.62 -6.17 -7.34
C GLY A 60 2.71 -7.21 -6.69
N GLU A 61 1.87 -6.77 -5.74
CA GLU A 61 0.89 -7.61 -5.07
C GLU A 61 -0.15 -8.17 -6.06
N ALA A 62 -0.69 -7.33 -6.95
CA ALA A 62 -1.62 -7.75 -7.98
C ALA A 62 -0.98 -8.79 -8.93
N PHE A 63 0.27 -8.55 -9.32
CA PHE A 63 1.01 -9.46 -10.20
C PHE A 63 1.28 -10.82 -9.53
N LEU A 64 1.73 -10.83 -8.27
CA LEU A 64 1.93 -12.06 -7.49
C LEU A 64 0.63 -12.83 -7.30
N ARG A 65 -0.48 -12.15 -6.99
CA ARG A 65 -1.79 -12.81 -6.87
C ARG A 65 -2.18 -13.53 -8.15
N ARG A 66 -1.94 -12.92 -9.31
CA ARG A 66 -2.25 -13.54 -10.60
C ARG A 66 -1.36 -14.77 -10.87
N LEU A 67 -0.07 -14.69 -10.56
CA LEU A 67 0.85 -15.83 -10.66
C LEU A 67 0.41 -16.99 -9.75
N LEU A 68 0.12 -16.71 -8.48
CA LEU A 68 -0.37 -17.71 -7.53
C LEU A 68 -1.72 -18.30 -7.96
N PHE A 69 -2.59 -17.50 -8.55
CA PHE A 69 -3.86 -17.98 -9.08
C PHE A 69 -3.67 -18.97 -10.23
N ILE A 70 -2.75 -18.71 -11.17
CA ILE A 70 -2.44 -19.62 -12.27
C ILE A 70 -1.93 -20.97 -11.73
N GLU A 71 -1.01 -20.94 -10.76
CA GLU A 71 -0.50 -22.15 -10.12
C GLU A 71 -1.62 -22.89 -9.36
N ALA A 72 -2.45 -22.16 -8.62
CA ALA A 72 -3.57 -22.75 -7.88
C ALA A 72 -4.60 -23.42 -8.80
N VAL A 73 -4.90 -22.82 -9.96
CA VAL A 73 -5.80 -23.42 -10.96
C VAL A 73 -5.23 -24.71 -11.52
N ALA A 74 -3.93 -24.78 -11.77
CA ALA A 74 -3.30 -26.00 -12.25
C ALA A 74 -3.31 -27.12 -11.20
N LEU A 75 -3.00 -26.80 -9.94
CA LEU A 75 -3.12 -27.74 -8.82
C LEU A 75 -4.58 -28.17 -8.60
N ALA A 76 -5.54 -27.25 -8.77
CA ALA A 76 -6.95 -27.57 -8.70
C ALA A 76 -7.37 -28.50 -9.84
N GLY A 77 -6.80 -28.39 -11.05
CA GLY A 77 -7.05 -29.33 -12.15
C GLY A 77 -6.72 -30.78 -11.78
N GLU A 78 -5.64 -30.99 -11.03
CA GLU A 78 -5.24 -32.31 -10.53
C GLU A 78 -6.16 -32.79 -9.39
N ALA A 79 -6.48 -31.91 -8.43
CA ALA A 79 -7.31 -32.25 -7.27
C ALA A 79 -8.82 -32.36 -7.58
N SER A 80 -9.32 -31.66 -8.59
CA SER A 80 -10.76 -31.54 -8.90
C SER A 80 -11.36 -32.85 -9.42
N ARG A 81 -10.54 -33.76 -9.97
CA ARG A 81 -11.02 -35.11 -10.34
C ARG A 81 -11.55 -35.93 -9.16
N ALA A 82 -11.18 -35.57 -7.92
CA ALA A 82 -11.58 -36.30 -6.72
C ALA A 82 -12.48 -35.50 -5.77
N ALA A 83 -12.80 -34.23 -6.04
CA ALA A 83 -13.57 -33.42 -5.11
C ALA A 83 -15.06 -33.86 -5.13
N PRO A 84 -15.61 -34.42 -4.04
CA PRO A 84 -17.01 -34.77 -4.00
C PRO A 84 -17.84 -33.49 -4.13
N VAL A 85 -18.71 -33.46 -5.14
CA VAL A 85 -19.70 -32.40 -5.34
C VAL A 85 -20.45 -32.26 -4.02
N ARG A 86 -20.17 -31.19 -3.27
CA ARG A 86 -20.92 -30.87 -2.05
C ARG A 86 -22.35 -30.60 -2.52
N LYS A 87 -23.22 -31.59 -2.37
CA LYS A 87 -24.67 -31.43 -2.60
C LYS A 87 -25.08 -30.17 -1.84
N GLY A 88 -25.50 -29.14 -2.56
CA GLY A 88 -25.86 -27.86 -1.97
C GLY A 88 -26.91 -28.13 -0.90
N ARG A 89 -26.57 -27.88 0.37
CA ARG A 89 -27.56 -28.01 1.44
C ARG A 89 -28.66 -26.99 1.12
N PRO A 90 -29.92 -27.42 0.95
CA PRO A 90 -31.00 -26.49 0.65
C PRO A 90 -31.03 -25.44 1.76
N ARG A 91 -30.73 -24.19 1.41
CA ARG A 91 -30.87 -23.06 2.33
C ARG A 91 -32.34 -22.69 2.32
N ALA A 92 -33.08 -23.16 3.32
CA ALA A 92 -34.43 -22.66 3.55
C ALA A 92 -34.33 -21.15 3.84
N ARG A 93 -34.86 -20.32 2.94
CA ARG A 93 -35.00 -18.89 3.17
C ARG A 93 -36.04 -18.73 4.29
N GLN A 94 -35.58 -18.51 5.52
CA GLN A 94 -36.49 -18.13 6.60
C GLN A 94 -37.07 -16.76 6.28
N LEU A 95 -38.40 -16.69 6.19
CA LEU A 95 -39.13 -15.44 6.12
C LEU A 95 -38.96 -14.76 7.48
N VAL A 96 -38.08 -13.76 7.55
CA VAL A 96 -37.88 -12.98 8.77
C VAL A 96 -38.85 -11.81 8.72
N SER A 97 -39.92 -11.90 9.48
CA SER A 97 -40.89 -10.82 9.68
C SER A 97 -40.25 -9.69 10.49
N PHE A 98 -40.41 -8.45 10.01
CA PHE A 98 -39.95 -7.25 10.71
C PHE A 98 -41.00 -6.83 11.73
N TYR A 99 -40.70 -6.98 13.02
CA TYR A 99 -41.55 -6.50 14.11
C TYR A 99 -40.96 -5.21 14.68
N PRO A 100 -41.57 -4.04 14.42
CA PRO A 100 -41.04 -2.76 14.91
C PRO A 100 -41.02 -2.69 16.44
N ASP A 101 -41.88 -3.44 17.13
CA ASP A 101 -42.01 -3.42 18.59
C ASP A 101 -41.00 -4.33 19.32
N LYS A 102 -40.18 -5.10 18.58
CA LYS A 102 -39.21 -6.07 19.15
C LYS A 102 -37.83 -5.92 18.51
N PRO A 103 -37.06 -4.88 18.87
CA PRO A 103 -35.75 -4.61 18.27
C PRO A 103 -34.70 -5.69 18.57
N GLU A 104 -34.87 -6.47 19.63
CA GLU A 104 -34.02 -7.61 20.00
C GLU A 104 -34.04 -8.75 18.97
N ASP A 105 -35.13 -8.90 18.23
CA ASP A 105 -35.28 -9.92 17.17
C ASP A 105 -34.70 -9.45 15.83
N TRP A 106 -34.26 -8.18 15.75
CA TRP A 106 -33.68 -7.65 14.54
C TRP A 106 -32.29 -8.25 14.31
N ARG A 107 -32.02 -8.70 13.08
CA ARG A 107 -30.71 -9.25 12.70
C ARG A 107 -29.57 -8.22 12.71
N VAL A 108 -29.86 -6.98 13.08
CA VAL A 108 -28.92 -5.86 13.08
C VAL A 108 -28.69 -5.43 14.52
N SER A 109 -27.57 -5.87 15.10
CA SER A 109 -27.13 -5.32 16.38
C SER A 109 -26.53 -3.94 16.14
N PHE A 110 -27.23 -2.89 16.54
CA PHE A 110 -26.65 -1.55 16.56
C PHE A 110 -25.69 -1.48 17.76
N ARG A 111 -24.39 -1.61 17.50
CA ARG A 111 -23.36 -1.24 18.49
C ARG A 111 -23.28 0.27 18.58
N VAL A 112 -24.32 0.91 19.13
CA VAL A 112 -24.42 2.37 19.30
C VAL A 112 -23.43 2.87 20.37
N LEU A 113 -22.96 1.98 21.24
CA LEU A 113 -21.88 2.29 22.16
C LEU A 113 -20.55 2.21 21.41
N LEU A 114 -20.08 3.36 20.90
CA LEU A 114 -18.70 3.53 20.45
C LEU A 114 -17.76 2.94 21.49
N PRO A 115 -16.78 2.07 21.13
CA PRO A 115 -15.77 1.65 22.06
C PRO A 115 -15.12 2.90 22.66
N LYS A 116 -15.15 3.00 24.00
CA LYS A 116 -14.62 4.10 24.79
C LYS A 116 -13.19 4.37 24.33
N ARG A 117 -13.01 5.38 23.47
CA ARG A 117 -11.71 5.77 22.91
C ARG A 117 -10.75 5.98 24.09
N ARG A 118 -9.75 5.11 24.24
CA ARG A 118 -8.61 5.37 25.13
C ARG A 118 -8.01 6.70 24.69
N ARG A 119 -8.17 7.73 25.53
CA ARG A 119 -7.63 9.07 25.32
C ARG A 119 -6.11 8.99 25.30
N VAL A 120 -5.49 8.95 24.12
CA VAL A 120 -4.13 9.46 23.99
C VAL A 120 -4.25 10.97 23.96
N ARG A 121 -4.07 11.58 25.13
CA ARG A 121 -3.89 13.03 25.28
C ARG A 121 -2.72 13.45 24.38
N ARG A 122 -3.01 14.15 23.28
CA ARG A 122 -2.07 15.09 22.68
C ARG A 122 -2.75 16.43 22.55
N ALA A 123 -2.04 17.41 23.09
CA ALA A 123 -2.48 18.75 23.37
C ALA A 123 -2.49 19.62 22.10
N ARG A 124 -3.30 20.69 22.20
CA ARG A 124 -3.28 21.96 21.45
C ARG A 124 -3.65 21.91 19.96
N ALA A 125 -4.77 22.52 19.62
CA ALA A 125 -4.88 23.93 19.24
C ALA A 125 -6.39 24.26 19.13
N PHE A 126 -6.96 25.25 19.81
CA PHE A 126 -6.73 26.69 19.62
C PHE A 126 -7.08 27.12 18.19
N MET A 127 -8.32 27.62 18.00
CA MET A 127 -8.61 28.93 17.38
C MET A 127 -10.08 29.03 16.97
N ARG A 128 -10.61 30.24 17.18
CA ARG A 128 -11.95 30.79 16.90
C ARG A 128 -12.95 30.57 18.04
N GLY A 129 -13.34 31.58 18.82
CA GLY A 129 -13.05 33.02 18.77
C GLY A 129 -14.19 33.79 19.43
N ALA A 130 -13.88 34.88 20.13
CA ALA A 130 -14.77 36.00 20.48
C ALA A 130 -13.91 37.02 21.26
N SER A 131 -13.39 38.07 20.63
CA SER A 131 -14.04 39.37 20.38
C SER A 131 -14.22 40.21 21.65
N LEU A 132 -13.28 41.11 21.92
CA LEU A 132 -13.52 42.43 22.51
C LEU A 132 -12.39 43.35 22.04
N GLY A 133 -12.76 44.41 21.32
CA GLY A 133 -11.85 45.32 20.63
C GLY A 133 -11.17 46.32 21.56
N LEU A 134 -10.03 46.82 21.10
CA LEU A 134 -9.39 48.06 21.54
C LEU A 134 -8.62 48.68 20.35
N PRO A 135 -8.47 50.02 20.31
CA PRO A 135 -7.99 50.75 19.15
C PRO A 135 -6.47 50.73 19.04
N ILE A 136 -5.97 50.68 17.81
CA ILE A 136 -4.55 50.70 17.46
C ILE A 136 -4.15 52.15 17.13
N PRO A 137 -3.16 52.76 17.82
CA PRO A 137 -2.49 53.95 17.32
C PRO A 137 -1.44 53.57 16.27
N LEU A 138 -1.46 54.32 15.16
CA LEU A 138 -0.44 54.34 14.12
C LEU A 138 0.85 54.98 14.65
N SER A 139 1.99 54.30 14.50
CA SER A 139 3.32 54.85 14.16
C SER A 139 4.43 53.91 14.65
N GLY A 140 5.34 53.51 13.78
CA GLY A 140 6.55 52.77 14.16
C GLY A 140 7.29 52.15 12.98
N ARG A 141 8.09 52.97 12.31
CA ARG A 141 9.05 52.65 11.24
C ARG A 141 10.06 51.57 11.71
N PRO A 142 10.47 50.59 10.89
CA PRO A 142 11.54 49.65 11.27
C PRO A 142 12.94 50.24 11.02
N ASP A 143 13.78 50.17 12.05
CA ASP A 143 15.21 50.46 12.01
C ASP A 143 16.00 49.40 11.21
N PRO A 144 16.99 49.79 10.39
CA PRO A 144 17.80 48.89 9.57
C PRO A 144 19.05 48.30 10.26
N SER A 145 19.12 48.26 11.59
CA SER A 145 20.31 47.81 12.31
C SER A 145 20.01 46.72 13.35
N ALA A 146 19.93 45.45 12.92
CA ALA A 146 20.12 44.31 13.82
C ALA A 146 20.67 43.08 13.08
N PRO A 147 21.61 42.34 13.68
CA PRO A 147 22.66 41.62 12.96
C PRO A 147 22.24 40.26 12.38
N GLU A 148 22.81 39.96 11.22
CA GLU A 148 22.80 38.66 10.56
C GLU A 148 23.27 37.54 11.49
N PHE A 149 22.37 36.59 11.79
CA PHE A 149 22.76 35.34 12.43
C PHE A 149 23.34 34.38 11.38
N ARG A 150 24.65 34.47 11.23
CA ARG A 150 25.49 33.59 10.43
C ARG A 150 25.87 32.35 11.27
N GLY A 151 25.60 31.16 10.73
CA GLY A 151 26.40 29.97 11.03
C GLY A 151 25.69 28.78 11.68
N ALA A 152 25.52 27.71 10.90
CA ALA A 152 25.98 26.38 11.28
C ALA A 152 26.03 25.51 10.01
N SER A 153 27.17 25.54 9.34
CA SER A 153 27.49 24.61 8.26
C SER A 153 27.74 23.21 8.84
N PHE A 154 26.96 22.22 8.41
CA PHE A 154 27.42 20.83 8.45
C PHE A 154 28.15 20.54 7.14
N ASN A 155 29.48 20.59 7.19
CA ASN A 155 30.34 20.01 6.17
C ASN A 155 30.34 18.49 6.35
N ALA A 156 29.65 17.78 5.45
CA ALA A 156 29.89 16.37 5.18
C ALA A 156 30.38 16.28 3.73
N GLY A 157 31.70 16.40 3.56
CA GLY A 157 32.37 16.05 2.33
C GLY A 157 32.53 14.54 2.25
N ALA A 158 31.81 13.91 1.31
CA ALA A 158 32.15 12.59 0.79
C ALA A 158 31.56 12.45 -0.63
N ALA A 159 32.46 12.43 -1.61
CA ALA A 159 32.31 11.92 -2.98
C ALA A 159 30.98 12.19 -3.70
N LYS A 160 30.94 13.31 -4.44
CA LYS A 160 30.06 13.46 -5.61
C LYS A 160 30.54 12.52 -6.73
N ALA A 161 30.11 11.26 -6.70
CA ALA A 161 29.90 10.50 -7.91
C ALA A 161 28.46 10.76 -8.36
N SER A 162 28.23 11.93 -8.95
CA SER A 162 26.99 12.19 -9.68
C SER A 162 27.01 11.33 -10.93
N VAL A 163 26.46 10.11 -10.83
CA VAL A 163 25.99 9.40 -12.01
C VAL A 163 24.84 10.25 -12.55
N ALA A 164 25.17 11.09 -13.52
CA ALA A 164 24.19 11.82 -14.30
C ALA A 164 23.35 10.78 -15.05
N VAL A 165 22.22 10.40 -14.44
CA VAL A 165 21.19 9.64 -15.13
C VAL A 165 20.65 10.55 -16.24
N PRO A 166 20.83 10.19 -17.52
CA PRO A 166 20.46 11.07 -18.63
C PRO A 166 18.96 11.35 -18.56
N ALA A 167 18.56 12.61 -18.82
CA ALA A 167 17.17 13.06 -18.81
C ALA A 167 16.23 12.29 -19.77
N ARG A 168 16.76 11.35 -20.57
CA ARG A 168 16.02 10.42 -21.43
C ARG A 168 15.26 9.32 -20.66
N THR A 169 15.64 8.94 -19.44
CA THR A 169 14.96 7.85 -18.71
C THR A 169 13.72 8.27 -17.93
N ARG A 170 13.44 9.57 -17.77
CA ARG A 170 12.18 10.04 -17.15
C ARG A 170 10.98 10.08 -18.12
N ALA A 171 11.23 10.21 -19.43
CA ALA A 171 10.17 10.20 -20.44
C ALA A 171 9.56 8.79 -20.64
N HIS A 172 10.38 7.74 -20.54
CA HIS A 172 9.93 6.36 -20.77
C HIS A 172 9.10 5.74 -19.64
N LEU A 173 9.06 6.34 -18.45
CA LEU A 173 8.19 5.90 -17.36
C LEU A 173 6.74 6.41 -17.50
N ALA A 174 6.54 7.53 -18.22
CA ALA A 174 5.19 7.97 -18.61
C ALA A 174 4.61 7.08 -19.72
N ASP A 175 5.47 6.51 -20.57
CA ASP A 175 5.08 5.59 -21.65
C ASP A 175 4.71 4.16 -21.15
N ALA A 176 4.97 3.84 -19.89
CA ALA A 176 4.63 2.54 -19.30
C ALA A 176 3.18 2.47 -18.79
N TRP A 177 2.54 3.62 -18.56
CA TRP A 177 1.16 3.70 -18.07
C TRP A 177 0.11 3.17 -19.07
N PRO A 178 0.19 3.49 -20.38
CA PRO A 178 -0.71 2.94 -21.39
C PRO A 178 -0.63 1.41 -21.53
N LEU A 179 0.51 0.81 -21.15
CA LEU A 179 0.74 -0.63 -21.22
C LEU A 179 0.04 -1.36 -20.06
N ALA A 180 -0.02 -0.73 -18.89
CA ALA A 180 -0.81 -1.20 -17.75
C ALA A 180 -2.33 -1.09 -18.01
N GLU A 181 -2.79 0.01 -18.63
CA GLU A 181 -4.20 0.18 -19.00
C GLU A 181 -4.64 -0.82 -20.09
N ARG A 182 -3.78 -1.11 -21.07
CA ARG A 182 -4.05 -2.15 -22.09
C ARG A 182 -4.16 -3.55 -21.48
N LEU A 183 -3.33 -3.87 -20.50
CA LEU A 183 -3.41 -5.15 -19.77
C LEU A 183 -4.70 -5.23 -18.94
N GLU A 184 -5.14 -4.14 -18.30
CA GLU A 184 -6.41 -4.10 -17.58
C GLU A 184 -7.62 -4.25 -18.54
N ALA A 185 -7.56 -3.65 -19.73
CA ALA A 185 -8.60 -3.78 -20.75
C ALA A 185 -8.71 -5.21 -21.30
N MET A 186 -7.58 -5.89 -21.56
CA MET A 186 -7.59 -7.30 -21.98
C MET A 186 -8.14 -8.24 -20.90
N LEU A 187 -8.00 -7.89 -19.62
CA LEU A 187 -8.51 -8.67 -18.49
C LEU A 187 -10.02 -8.52 -18.25
N ARG A 188 -10.71 -7.54 -18.87
CA ARG A 188 -12.17 -7.36 -18.75
C ARG A 188 -12.98 -8.08 -19.83
N VAL A 189 -12.31 -8.59 -20.88
CA VAL A 189 -12.95 -9.23 -22.04
C VAL A 189 -12.92 -10.77 -21.94
N LEU A 190 -12.12 -11.33 -21.02
CA LEU A 190 -12.09 -12.76 -20.66
C LEU A 190 -12.93 -13.03 -19.42
#